data_AF-Q9X319-F1
#
_entry.id   AF-Q9X319-F1
#
_cell.length_a   1.000
_cell.length_b   1.000
_cell.length_c   1.000
_cell.angle_alpha   90.00
_cell.angle_beta   90.00
_cell.angle_gamma   90.00
#
_symmetry.space_group_name_H-M   'P 1'
#
loop_
_entity.id
_entity.type
_entity.pdbx_description
1 polymer ?
#
loop_
_entity_poly.entity_id
_entity_poly.type
_entity_poly.pdbx_seq_one_letter_code
_entity_poly.pdbx_strand_id
1 'polypeptide(L)'
;MFLLDLINTFSRKVGMEHHKHKIEEFQITRRMAFLKERLKRNAKKVRQYIEIIKPIVQFTAIDSKEKNSNETRITSIRKQVKQIIIEKFSVVFSSNCVIENDRKELHKPVAKCRKEAVSRLKHMGQSLRKKDKENIMTAFRQEIVDYAMYLPTNQKQNELLIYAMTYALDKVEGCTKEQEIFSIPAFMRVQFRESWMYFKEKSLSVEERHDAMINYHKKNGVYPDFM
;
A
#
# COMPACT_ATOMS: atom_id res chain seq x y z
N MET A 1 17.40 10.27 -12.49
CA MET A 1 18.10 9.19 -11.75
C MET A 1 18.21 9.45 -10.24
N PHE A 2 18.40 10.69 -9.76
CA PHE A 2 18.54 10.99 -8.33
C PHE A 2 17.30 10.67 -7.46
N LEU A 3 16.08 10.95 -7.92
CA LEU A 3 14.86 10.60 -7.17
C LEU A 3 14.74 9.10 -6.91
N LEU A 4 15.04 8.26 -7.92
CA LEU A 4 15.02 6.81 -7.78
C LEU A 4 16.05 6.33 -6.75
N ASP A 5 17.24 6.93 -6.73
CA ASP A 5 18.29 6.63 -5.76
C ASP A 5 17.86 6.99 -4.32
N LEU A 6 17.18 8.13 -4.14
CA LEU A 6 16.56 8.49 -2.86
C LEU A 6 15.52 7.45 -2.44
N ILE A 7 14.57 7.10 -3.32
CA ILE A 7 13.53 6.10 -3.03
C ILE A 7 14.17 4.78 -2.61
N ASN A 8 15.14 4.28 -3.38
CA ASN A 8 15.83 3.03 -3.06
C ASN A 8 16.57 3.10 -1.72
N THR A 9 17.18 4.24 -1.38
CA THR A 9 17.85 4.42 -0.09
C THR A 9 16.84 4.36 1.05
N PHE A 10 15.69 5.03 0.90
CA PHE A 10 14.60 4.99 1.87
C PHE A 10 14.03 3.57 2.03
N SER A 11 13.77 2.86 0.93
CA SER A 11 13.28 1.48 0.97
C SER A 11 14.22 0.54 1.74
N ARG A 12 15.55 0.66 1.52
CA ARG A 12 16.53 -0.11 2.31
C ARG A 12 16.50 0.28 3.78
N LYS A 13 16.39 1.57 4.08
CA LYS A 13 16.36 2.07 5.46
C LYS A 13 15.13 1.57 6.23
N VAL A 14 13.96 1.60 5.60
CA VAL A 14 12.71 1.01 6.12
C VAL A 14 12.87 -0.50 6.34
N GLY A 15 13.56 -1.19 5.43
CA GLY A 15 13.87 -2.61 5.55
C GLY A 15 14.90 -2.97 6.63
N MET A 16 15.65 -2.01 7.19
CA MET A 16 16.66 -2.26 8.22
C MET A 16 16.22 -1.77 9.61
N GLU A 17 15.51 -0.65 9.68
CA GLU A 17 15.13 0.00 10.94
C GLU A 17 13.70 -0.39 11.36
N HIS A 18 13.46 -1.69 11.59
CA HIS A 18 12.14 -2.25 11.92
C HIS A 18 11.52 -1.77 13.26
N HIS A 19 12.33 -1.14 14.12
CA HIS A 19 11.89 -0.61 15.41
C HIS A 19 11.20 0.76 15.28
N LYS A 20 11.24 1.37 14.09
CA LYS A 20 10.59 2.65 13.81
C LYS A 20 9.21 2.42 13.24
N HIS A 21 8.24 3.15 13.77
CA HIS A 21 6.82 2.96 13.44
C HIS A 21 6.27 4.10 12.60
N LYS A 22 6.91 5.27 12.62
CA LYS A 22 6.48 6.45 11.86
C LYS A 22 7.44 6.79 10.73
N ILE A 23 6.90 7.26 9.62
CA ILE A 23 7.69 7.63 8.43
C ILE A 23 8.64 8.78 8.75
N GLU A 24 8.24 9.70 9.64
CA GLU A 24 9.08 10.85 10.03
C GLU A 24 10.36 10.45 10.78
N GLU A 25 10.41 9.24 11.34
CA GLU A 25 11.57 8.70 12.06
C GLU A 25 12.68 8.23 11.10
N PHE A 26 12.33 7.96 9.84
CA PHE A 26 13.28 7.56 8.81
C PHE A 26 13.88 8.81 8.16
N GLN A 27 14.95 9.34 8.74
CA GLN A 27 15.61 10.55 8.23
C GLN A 27 16.94 10.23 7.54
N ILE A 28 17.23 10.88 6.42
CA ILE A 28 18.51 10.73 5.71
C ILE A 28 19.20 12.08 5.60
N THR A 29 20.49 12.15 5.95
CA THR A 29 21.26 13.38 5.78
C THR A 29 21.87 13.45 4.37
N ARG A 30 21.71 14.59 3.70
CA ARG A 30 22.30 14.89 2.39
C ARG A 30 23.01 16.24 2.39
N ARG A 31 24.27 16.25 1.93
CA ARG A 31 25.07 17.48 1.80
C ARG A 31 24.77 18.19 0.48
N MET A 32 24.76 19.51 0.46
CA MET A 32 24.58 20.31 -0.77
C MET A 32 25.64 19.99 -1.83
N ALA A 33 26.88 19.70 -1.43
CA ALA A 33 27.95 19.28 -2.35
C ALA A 33 27.59 17.99 -3.11
N PHE A 34 27.11 16.98 -2.38
CA PHE A 34 26.65 15.71 -2.96
C PHE A 34 25.47 15.92 -3.93
N LEU A 35 24.51 16.78 -3.57
CA LEU A 35 23.36 17.09 -4.43
C LEU A 35 23.79 17.76 -5.74
N LYS A 36 24.75 18.70 -5.69
CA LYS A 36 25.29 19.37 -6.88
C LYS A 36 25.96 18.38 -7.81
N GLU A 37 26.77 17.48 -7.27
CA GLU A 37 27.49 16.45 -8.03
C GLU A 37 26.51 15.48 -8.69
N ARG A 38 25.57 14.92 -7.91
CA ARG A 38 24.60 13.95 -8.42
C ARG A 38 23.64 14.52 -9.44
N LEU A 39 23.20 15.76 -9.27
CA LEU A 39 22.30 16.41 -10.22
C LEU A 39 23.06 17.05 -11.39
N LYS A 40 24.39 17.21 -11.30
CA LYS A 40 25.22 18.01 -12.22
C LYS A 40 24.66 19.42 -12.40
N ARG A 41 24.27 20.07 -11.28
CA ARG A 41 23.60 21.39 -11.26
C ARG A 41 24.22 22.32 -10.23
N ASN A 42 24.03 23.63 -10.42
CA ASN A 42 24.38 24.65 -9.44
C ASN A 42 23.37 24.70 -8.27
N ALA A 43 23.73 25.37 -7.17
CA ALA A 43 22.89 25.43 -5.96
C ALA A 43 21.48 26.03 -6.20
N LYS A 44 21.34 26.94 -7.17
CA LYS A 44 20.03 27.54 -7.51
C LYS A 44 19.12 26.49 -8.16
N LYS A 45 19.63 25.76 -9.15
CA LYS A 45 18.89 24.69 -9.83
C LYS A 45 18.63 23.49 -8.93
N VAL A 46 19.54 23.18 -7.99
CA VAL A 46 19.30 22.16 -6.96
C VAL A 46 18.12 22.54 -6.07
N ARG A 47 18.03 23.81 -5.64
CA ARG A 47 16.88 24.30 -4.85
C ARG A 47 15.57 24.22 -5.63
N GLN A 48 15.56 24.65 -6.89
CA GLN A 48 14.38 24.49 -7.76
C GLN A 48 13.96 23.03 -7.88
N TYR A 49 14.92 22.12 -8.03
CA TYR A 49 14.64 20.69 -8.09
C TYR A 49 14.05 20.16 -6.78
N ILE A 50 14.59 20.57 -5.62
CA ILE A 50 14.07 20.21 -4.29
C ILE A 50 12.61 20.66 -4.15
N GLU A 51 12.27 21.88 -4.58
CA GLU A 51 10.88 22.36 -4.53
C GLU A 51 9.95 21.53 -5.42
N ILE A 52 10.41 21.10 -6.60
CA ILE A 52 9.61 20.24 -7.49
C ILE A 52 9.28 18.89 -6.85
N ILE A 53 10.22 18.28 -6.12
CA ILE A 53 10.04 16.96 -5.51
C ILE A 53 9.49 17.00 -4.08
N LYS A 54 9.27 18.20 -3.53
CA LYS A 54 8.77 18.44 -2.17
C LYS A 54 7.50 17.66 -1.81
N PRO A 55 6.52 17.45 -2.72
CA PRO A 55 5.33 16.65 -2.40
C PRO A 55 5.65 15.19 -2.05
N ILE A 56 6.75 14.66 -2.58
CA ILE A 56 7.19 13.27 -2.41
C ILE A 56 8.24 13.16 -1.31
N VAL A 57 9.20 14.09 -1.29
CA VAL A 57 10.35 14.07 -0.39
C VAL A 57 10.58 15.47 0.20
N GLN A 58 10.52 15.57 1.51
CA GLN A 58 10.76 16.82 2.24
C GLN A 58 12.24 16.98 2.56
N PHE A 59 12.76 18.18 2.32
CA PHE A 59 14.14 18.57 2.65
C PHE A 59 14.08 19.69 3.69
N THR A 60 14.59 19.43 4.89
CA THR A 60 14.72 20.42 5.97
C THR A 60 16.20 20.77 6.16
N ALA A 61 16.55 22.05 6.26
CA ALA A 61 17.92 22.47 6.50
C ALA A 61 18.32 22.12 7.95
N ILE A 62 19.45 21.42 8.14
CA ILE A 62 19.93 21.05 9.49
C ILE A 62 20.79 22.17 10.07
N ASP A 63 21.70 22.72 9.27
CA ASP A 63 22.65 23.74 9.68
C ASP A 63 22.62 24.89 8.67
N SER A 64 22.34 26.11 9.13
CA SER A 64 22.43 27.33 8.34
C SER A 64 23.52 28.24 8.90
N LYS A 65 24.52 28.57 8.09
CA LYS A 65 25.56 29.55 8.44
C LYS A 65 25.32 30.86 7.72
N GLU A 66 25.37 31.98 8.42
CA GLU A 66 25.42 33.29 7.76
C GLU A 66 26.81 33.48 7.15
N LYS A 67 26.84 33.89 5.87
CA LYS A 67 28.09 34.22 5.21
C LYS A 67 28.50 35.63 5.60
N ASN A 68 29.62 35.76 6.29
CA ASN A 68 30.21 37.06 6.59
C ASN A 68 30.62 37.77 5.28
N SER A 69 30.20 39.03 5.16
CA SER A 69 30.58 39.90 4.05
C SER A 69 32.08 40.19 4.09
N ASN A 70 32.77 40.09 2.94
CA ASN A 70 34.17 40.46 2.84
C ASN A 70 34.31 42.00 2.88
N GLU A 71 35.02 42.52 3.88
CA GLU A 71 35.11 43.96 4.19
C GLU A 71 35.74 44.78 3.06
N THR A 72 36.61 44.17 2.26
CA THR A 72 37.35 44.81 1.16
C THR A 72 36.48 45.22 -0.04
N ARG A 73 35.26 44.68 -0.20
CA ARG A 73 34.35 44.98 -1.32
C ARG A 73 33.19 45.87 -0.85
N ILE A 74 33.50 47.15 -0.63
CA ILE A 74 32.66 48.11 0.09
C ILE A 74 31.37 48.50 -0.68
N THR A 75 31.33 48.40 -2.01
CA THR A 75 30.25 48.98 -2.85
C THR A 75 29.20 48.01 -3.40
N SER A 76 29.26 46.71 -3.09
CA SER A 76 28.30 45.76 -3.68
C SER A 76 27.03 45.61 -2.82
N ILE A 77 25.86 45.63 -3.48
CA ILE A 77 24.51 45.31 -2.95
C ILE A 77 24.51 44.05 -2.03
N ARG A 78 25.50 43.17 -2.16
CA ARG A 78 25.70 41.98 -1.32
C ARG A 78 26.01 42.28 0.16
N LYS A 79 26.30 43.52 0.56
CA LYS A 79 26.36 43.91 1.99
C LYS A 79 24.97 44.01 2.63
N GLN A 80 23.94 44.37 1.87
CA GLN A 80 22.59 44.60 2.42
C GLN A 80 21.78 43.31 2.61
N VAL A 81 22.15 42.23 1.93
CA VAL A 81 21.42 40.95 2.00
C VAL A 81 22.28 39.91 2.70
N LYS A 82 21.87 39.55 3.92
CA LYS A 82 22.46 38.41 4.66
C LYS A 82 22.34 37.14 3.83
N GLN A 83 23.47 36.54 3.45
CA GLN A 83 23.47 35.30 2.68
C GLN A 83 23.51 34.11 3.62
N ILE A 84 22.49 33.25 3.54
CA ILE A 84 22.42 32.01 4.30
C ILE A 84 23.03 30.87 3.48
N ILE A 85 24.01 30.17 4.06
CA ILE A 85 24.64 28.97 3.52
C ILE A 85 24.01 27.76 4.19
N ILE A 86 23.39 26.90 3.40
CA ILE A 86 22.88 25.61 3.84
C ILE A 86 23.85 24.52 3.37
N GLU A 87 24.49 23.84 4.32
CA GLU A 87 25.46 22.79 4.02
C GLU A 87 24.82 21.40 3.95
N LYS A 88 23.80 21.16 4.79
CA LYS A 88 23.15 19.86 4.98
C LYS A 88 21.63 19.99 5.00
N PHE A 89 20.99 18.94 4.49
CA PHE A 89 19.56 18.73 4.55
C PHE A 89 19.28 17.42 5.27
N SER A 90 18.30 17.43 6.17
CA SER A 90 17.59 16.23 6.59
C SER A 90 16.51 15.98 5.55
N VAL A 91 16.42 14.74 5.11
CA VAL A 91 15.53 14.30 4.04
C VAL A 91 14.58 13.28 4.64
N VAL A 92 13.28 13.50 4.46
CA VAL A 92 12.20 12.63 4.97
C VAL A 92 11.20 12.36 3.85
N PHE A 93 10.63 11.17 3.81
CA PHE A 93 9.60 10.83 2.84
C PHE A 93 8.25 11.41 3.27
N SER A 94 7.46 11.89 2.33
CA SER A 94 6.11 12.37 2.62
C SER A 94 5.21 11.21 3.02
N SER A 95 4.45 11.37 4.10
CA SER A 95 3.49 10.35 4.56
C SER A 95 2.43 10.03 3.50
N ASN A 96 2.06 11.03 2.69
CA ASN A 96 1.13 10.89 1.56
C ASN A 96 1.60 9.92 0.48
N CYS A 97 2.90 9.60 0.44
CA CYS A 97 3.48 8.71 -0.56
C CYS A 97 3.78 7.31 -0.01
N VAL A 98 3.31 7.00 1.20
CA VAL A 98 3.46 5.69 1.82
C VAL A 98 2.10 5.00 1.87
N ILE A 99 2.07 3.76 1.38
CA ILE A 99 0.91 2.89 1.50
C ILE A 99 1.16 2.00 2.72
N GLU A 100 0.39 2.24 3.79
CA GLU A 100 0.37 1.35 4.94
C GLU A 100 -0.15 -0.03 4.51
N ASN A 101 0.55 -1.09 4.90
CA ASN A 101 0.15 -2.45 4.57
C ASN A 101 -0.88 -2.95 5.58
N ASP A 102 -2.03 -2.29 5.66
CA ASP A 102 -3.14 -2.61 6.58
C ASP A 102 -3.63 -4.06 6.44
N ARG A 103 -3.35 -4.69 5.29
CA ARG A 103 -3.83 -6.03 4.93
C ARG A 103 -2.77 -7.11 5.15
N LYS A 104 -1.70 -6.82 5.90
CA LYS A 104 -0.57 -7.75 6.05
C LYS A 104 -1.02 -9.13 6.54
N GLU A 105 -1.96 -9.14 7.47
CA GLU A 105 -2.47 -10.35 8.13
C GLU A 105 -3.29 -11.23 7.17
N LEU A 106 -3.98 -10.62 6.19
CA LEU A 106 -4.79 -11.32 5.20
C LEU A 106 -3.99 -11.88 4.02
N HIS A 107 -2.75 -11.41 3.77
CA HIS A 107 -1.96 -11.88 2.61
C HIS A 107 -1.69 -13.39 2.64
N LYS A 108 -1.35 -13.93 3.82
CA LYS A 108 -1.02 -15.36 3.96
C LYS A 108 -2.26 -16.25 3.74
N PRO A 109 -3.41 -16.00 4.39
CA PRO A 109 -4.67 -16.67 4.07
C PRO A 109 -5.06 -16.57 2.59
N VAL A 110 -5.04 -15.37 2.00
CA VAL A 110 -5.41 -15.16 0.60
C VAL A 110 -4.48 -15.92 -0.36
N ALA A 111 -3.17 -15.95 -0.08
CA ALA A 111 -2.22 -16.74 -0.86
C ALA A 111 -2.48 -18.25 -0.74
N LYS A 112 -2.93 -18.74 0.42
CA LYS A 112 -3.35 -20.14 0.62
C LYS A 112 -4.58 -20.46 -0.24
N CYS A 113 -5.63 -19.64 -0.16
CA CYS A 113 -6.85 -19.80 -0.98
C CYS A 113 -6.53 -19.77 -2.48
N ARG A 114 -5.62 -18.90 -2.92
CA ARG A 114 -5.16 -18.87 -4.32
C ARG A 114 -4.49 -20.17 -4.76
N LYS A 115 -3.60 -20.73 -3.92
CA LYS A 115 -2.92 -22.00 -4.22
C LYS A 115 -3.92 -23.15 -4.31
N GLU A 116 -4.87 -23.18 -3.38
CA GLU A 116 -5.94 -24.18 -3.35
C GLU A 116 -6.82 -24.10 -4.60
N ALA A 117 -7.29 -22.90 -4.97
CA ALA A 117 -8.12 -22.70 -6.16
C ALA A 117 -7.40 -23.14 -7.44
N VAL A 118 -6.13 -22.73 -7.61
CA VAL A 118 -5.33 -23.14 -8.78
C VAL A 118 -5.14 -24.66 -8.81
N SER A 119 -4.90 -25.27 -7.65
CA SER A 119 -4.77 -26.73 -7.54
C SER A 119 -6.08 -27.42 -7.93
N ARG A 120 -7.20 -27.11 -7.27
CA ARG A 120 -8.49 -27.77 -7.50
C ARG A 120 -8.99 -27.58 -8.94
N LEU A 121 -8.91 -26.36 -9.49
CA LEU A 121 -9.33 -26.10 -10.87
C LEU A 121 -8.48 -26.89 -11.87
N LYS A 122 -7.18 -27.05 -11.61
CA LYS A 122 -6.32 -27.93 -12.43
C LYS A 122 -6.75 -29.39 -12.35
N HIS A 123 -7.09 -29.89 -11.16
CA HIS A 123 -7.59 -31.27 -10.97
C HIS A 123 -8.95 -31.49 -11.66
N MET A 124 -9.80 -30.46 -11.75
CA MET A 124 -11.06 -30.49 -12.50
C MET A 124 -10.88 -30.41 -14.02
N GLY A 125 -9.64 -30.41 -14.55
CA GLY A 125 -9.36 -30.26 -15.98
C GLY A 125 -9.55 -28.83 -16.52
N GLN A 126 -9.81 -27.85 -15.63
CA GLN A 126 -10.03 -26.46 -16.01
C GLN A 126 -8.68 -25.73 -16.14
N SER A 127 -8.11 -25.77 -17.34
CA SER A 127 -6.85 -25.07 -17.65
C SER A 127 -7.07 -23.57 -17.82
N LEU A 128 -6.98 -22.84 -16.70
CA LEU A 128 -7.19 -21.40 -16.69
C LEU A 128 -6.00 -20.62 -17.27
N ARG A 129 -6.30 -19.63 -18.12
CA ARG A 129 -5.31 -18.64 -18.58
C ARG A 129 -4.88 -17.76 -17.42
N LYS A 130 -3.73 -17.09 -17.57
CA LYS A 130 -3.24 -16.14 -16.55
C LYS A 130 -4.29 -15.06 -16.21
N LYS A 131 -4.94 -14.50 -17.24
CA LYS A 131 -6.00 -13.49 -17.09
C LYS A 131 -7.18 -14.00 -16.26
N ASP A 132 -7.59 -15.24 -16.46
CA ASP A 132 -8.72 -15.83 -15.72
C ASP A 132 -8.37 -15.99 -14.24
N LYS A 133 -7.15 -16.44 -13.94
CA LYS A 133 -6.63 -16.51 -12.57
C LYS A 133 -6.60 -15.14 -11.89
N GLU A 134 -6.18 -14.10 -12.61
CA GLU A 134 -6.17 -12.72 -12.11
C GLU A 134 -7.59 -12.19 -11.86
N ASN A 135 -8.53 -12.49 -12.77
CA ASN A 135 -9.93 -12.11 -12.63
C ASN A 135 -10.61 -12.79 -11.44
N ILE A 136 -10.37 -14.10 -11.22
CA ILE A 136 -10.87 -14.83 -10.05
C ILE A 136 -10.37 -14.18 -8.76
N MET A 137 -9.06 -13.89 -8.68
CA MET A 137 -8.50 -13.27 -7.49
C MET A 137 -8.96 -11.83 -7.28
N THR A 138 -9.24 -11.10 -8.36
CA THR A 138 -9.83 -9.75 -8.29
C THR A 138 -11.25 -9.81 -7.74
N ALA A 139 -12.07 -10.75 -8.24
CA ALA A 139 -13.41 -10.99 -7.73
C ALA A 139 -13.37 -11.42 -6.26
N PHE A 140 -12.51 -12.38 -5.90
CA PHE A 140 -12.36 -12.81 -4.50
C PHE A 140 -11.95 -11.65 -3.58
N ARG A 141 -11.08 -10.76 -4.06
CA ARG A 141 -10.69 -9.57 -3.29
C ARG A 141 -11.88 -8.65 -3.04
N GLN A 142 -12.59 -8.28 -4.11
CA GLN A 142 -13.68 -7.31 -4.07
C GLN A 142 -14.89 -7.82 -3.29
N GLU A 143 -15.24 -9.09 -3.46
CA GLU A 143 -16.48 -9.64 -2.93
C GLU A 143 -16.30 -10.31 -1.55
N ILE A 144 -15.07 -10.65 -1.14
CA ILE A 144 -14.80 -11.36 0.13
C ILE A 144 -13.72 -10.69 0.96
N VAL A 145 -12.51 -10.51 0.42
CA VAL A 145 -11.36 -10.03 1.23
C VAL A 145 -11.62 -8.62 1.78
N ASP A 146 -12.25 -7.76 0.98
CA ASP A 146 -12.59 -6.40 1.41
C ASP A 146 -13.61 -6.41 2.57
N TYR A 147 -14.53 -7.38 2.62
CA TYR A 147 -15.46 -7.54 3.74
C TYR A 147 -14.81 -8.18 4.96
N ALA A 148 -13.95 -9.18 4.73
CA ALA A 148 -13.20 -9.87 5.78
C ALA A 148 -12.44 -8.88 6.65
N MET A 149 -11.84 -7.83 6.07
CA MET A 149 -11.06 -6.84 6.80
C MET A 149 -11.80 -6.18 7.98
N TYR A 150 -13.13 -6.13 7.94
CA TYR A 150 -13.93 -5.51 8.99
C TYR A 150 -14.41 -6.48 10.07
N LEU A 151 -14.21 -7.80 9.88
CA LEU A 151 -14.58 -8.80 10.88
C LEU A 151 -13.73 -8.66 12.15
N PRO A 152 -14.32 -8.90 13.34
CA PRO A 152 -13.73 -8.53 14.62
C PRO A 152 -12.48 -9.32 14.99
N THR A 153 -12.32 -10.55 14.48
CA THR A 153 -11.18 -11.41 14.83
C THR A 153 -10.51 -12.02 13.60
N ASN A 154 -9.19 -12.21 13.67
CA ASN A 154 -8.40 -12.87 12.63
C ASN A 154 -8.87 -14.31 12.35
N GLN A 155 -9.45 -14.97 13.35
CA GLN A 155 -10.06 -16.28 13.19
C GLN A 155 -11.27 -16.21 12.25
N LYS A 156 -12.21 -15.28 12.50
CA LYS A 156 -13.40 -15.09 11.65
C LYS A 156 -13.04 -14.62 10.24
N GLN A 157 -12.04 -13.76 10.12
CA GLN A 157 -11.47 -13.37 8.83
C GLN A 157 -11.02 -14.59 8.02
N ASN A 158 -10.23 -15.46 8.63
CA ASN A 158 -9.73 -16.66 7.96
C ASN A 158 -10.84 -17.68 7.67
N GLU A 159 -11.81 -17.82 8.58
CA GLU A 159 -13.00 -18.67 8.41
C GLU A 159 -13.77 -18.27 7.15
N LEU A 160 -14.07 -16.97 6.99
CA LEU A 160 -14.74 -16.44 5.79
C LEU A 160 -13.94 -16.72 4.52
N LEU A 161 -12.64 -16.42 4.51
CA LEU A 161 -11.80 -16.58 3.31
C LEU A 161 -11.76 -18.03 2.82
N ILE A 162 -11.63 -18.98 3.76
CA ILE A 162 -11.61 -20.40 3.44
C ILE A 162 -13.01 -20.82 2.98
N TYR A 163 -14.05 -20.50 3.76
CA TYR A 163 -15.43 -20.86 3.45
C TYR A 163 -15.84 -20.40 2.05
N ALA A 164 -15.64 -19.12 1.72
CA ALA A 164 -16.04 -18.56 0.44
C ALA A 164 -15.28 -19.19 -0.74
N MET A 165 -13.98 -19.46 -0.58
CA MET A 165 -13.19 -20.09 -1.64
C MET A 165 -13.61 -21.54 -1.86
N THR A 166 -13.75 -22.32 -0.79
CA THR A 166 -14.17 -23.72 -0.86
C THR A 166 -15.58 -23.83 -1.44
N TYR A 167 -16.52 -23.00 -0.96
CA TYR A 167 -17.89 -22.95 -1.47
C TYR A 167 -17.93 -22.71 -2.98
N ALA A 168 -17.23 -21.69 -3.47
CA ALA A 168 -17.21 -21.37 -4.89
C ALA A 168 -16.60 -22.50 -5.73
N LEU A 169 -15.55 -23.17 -5.23
CA LEU A 169 -14.91 -24.30 -5.92
C LEU A 169 -15.81 -25.55 -5.94
N ASP A 170 -16.53 -25.83 -4.85
CA ASP A 170 -17.48 -26.95 -4.78
C ASP A 170 -18.64 -26.73 -5.76
N LYS A 171 -19.10 -25.49 -5.90
CA LYS A 171 -20.13 -25.11 -6.88
C LYS A 171 -19.64 -25.22 -8.32
N VAL A 172 -18.39 -24.85 -8.58
CA VAL A 172 -17.78 -25.09 -9.90
C VAL A 172 -17.70 -26.58 -10.18
N GLU A 173 -17.24 -27.39 -9.22
CA GLU A 173 -17.12 -28.84 -9.38
C GLU A 173 -18.48 -29.50 -9.63
N GLY A 174 -19.52 -29.11 -8.87
CA GLY A 174 -20.88 -29.59 -9.07
C GLY A 174 -21.43 -29.22 -10.44
N CYS A 175 -21.32 -27.95 -10.83
CA CYS A 175 -21.84 -27.46 -12.10
C CYS A 175 -21.10 -28.09 -13.30
N THR A 176 -19.78 -28.26 -13.23
CA THR A 176 -18.98 -28.86 -14.32
C THR A 176 -19.36 -30.32 -14.61
N LYS A 177 -19.98 -31.03 -13.65
CA LYS A 177 -20.49 -32.39 -13.86
C LYS A 177 -21.80 -32.42 -14.64
N GLU A 178 -22.55 -31.32 -14.65
CA GLU A 178 -23.91 -31.25 -15.20
C GLU A 178 -24.00 -30.35 -16.45
N GLN A 179 -23.23 -29.25 -16.49
CA GLN A 179 -23.31 -28.20 -17.51
C GLN A 179 -21.95 -27.55 -17.78
N GLU A 180 -21.82 -26.96 -18.98
CA GLU A 180 -20.62 -26.22 -19.35
C GLU A 180 -20.65 -24.80 -18.76
N ILE A 181 -19.56 -24.42 -18.08
CA ILE A 181 -19.39 -23.07 -17.53
C ILE A 181 -18.67 -22.20 -18.57
N PHE A 182 -19.39 -21.27 -19.19
CA PHE A 182 -18.82 -20.33 -20.19
C PHE A 182 -17.67 -19.47 -19.64
N SER A 183 -17.72 -19.07 -18.37
CA SER A 183 -16.68 -18.27 -17.74
C SER A 183 -16.55 -18.58 -16.26
N ILE A 184 -15.52 -19.35 -15.90
CA ILE A 184 -15.20 -19.67 -14.51
C ILE A 184 -15.02 -18.41 -13.65
N PRO A 185 -14.29 -17.36 -14.07
CA PRO A 185 -14.16 -16.15 -13.26
C PRO A 185 -15.50 -15.47 -12.96
N ALA A 186 -16.38 -15.37 -13.96
CA ALA A 186 -17.70 -14.76 -13.76
C ALA A 186 -18.58 -15.63 -12.85
N PHE A 187 -18.57 -16.94 -13.07
CA PHE A 187 -19.30 -17.89 -12.24
C PHE A 187 -18.83 -17.83 -10.77
N MET A 188 -17.52 -17.92 -10.53
CA MET A 188 -16.97 -17.82 -9.18
C MET A 188 -17.31 -16.49 -8.50
N ARG A 189 -17.38 -15.38 -9.24
CA ARG A 189 -17.81 -14.09 -8.67
C ARG A 189 -19.22 -14.14 -8.10
N VAL A 190 -20.16 -14.76 -8.81
CA VAL A 190 -21.53 -14.96 -8.32
C VAL A 190 -21.51 -15.82 -7.06
N GLN A 191 -20.74 -16.92 -7.08
CA GLN A 191 -20.64 -17.83 -5.94
C GLN A 191 -19.98 -17.17 -4.71
N PHE A 192 -19.04 -16.24 -4.90
CA PHE A 192 -18.47 -15.47 -3.80
C PHE A 192 -19.53 -14.59 -3.13
N ARG A 193 -20.35 -13.88 -3.90
CA ARG A 193 -21.46 -13.05 -3.35
C ARG A 193 -22.46 -13.90 -2.58
N GLU A 194 -22.83 -15.04 -3.15
CA GLU A 194 -23.74 -15.99 -2.51
C GLU A 194 -23.14 -16.55 -1.22
N SER A 195 -21.87 -16.93 -1.23
CA SER A 195 -21.17 -17.41 -0.03
C SER A 195 -21.11 -16.37 1.08
N TRP A 196 -20.95 -15.07 0.74
CA TRP A 196 -20.99 -14.01 1.74
C TRP A 196 -22.35 -13.94 2.43
N MET A 197 -23.45 -13.99 1.67
CA MET A 197 -24.80 -13.96 2.24
C MET A 197 -25.02 -15.12 3.20
N TYR A 198 -24.63 -16.34 2.81
CA TYR A 198 -24.76 -17.51 3.68
C TYR A 198 -23.87 -17.44 4.92
N PHE A 199 -22.61 -17.01 4.77
CA PHE A 199 -21.70 -16.88 5.89
C PHE A 199 -22.19 -15.84 6.89
N LYS A 200 -22.67 -14.70 6.40
CA LYS A 200 -23.24 -13.64 7.22
C LYS A 200 -24.39 -14.17 8.07
N GLU A 201 -25.33 -14.89 7.47
CA GLU A 201 -26.51 -15.39 8.17
C GLU A 201 -26.21 -16.52 9.15
N LYS A 202 -25.33 -17.46 8.78
CA LYS A 202 -25.13 -18.71 9.52
C LYS A 202 -23.94 -18.70 10.47
N SER A 203 -22.89 -17.94 10.15
CA SER A 203 -21.60 -18.03 10.84
C SER A 203 -21.25 -16.78 11.67
N LEU A 204 -21.97 -15.67 11.48
CA LEU A 204 -21.81 -14.46 12.28
C LEU A 204 -22.95 -14.28 13.28
N SER A 205 -22.60 -14.05 14.55
CA SER A 205 -23.55 -13.64 15.58
C SER A 205 -24.03 -12.20 15.36
N VAL A 206 -25.10 -11.80 16.04
CA VAL A 206 -25.61 -10.42 16.00
C VAL A 206 -24.54 -9.42 16.46
N GLU A 207 -23.79 -9.78 17.51
CA GLU A 207 -22.68 -8.98 18.04
C GLU A 207 -21.55 -8.83 17.02
N GLU A 208 -21.14 -9.93 16.38
CA GLU A 208 -20.05 -9.90 15.38
C GLU A 208 -20.42 -9.08 14.14
N ARG A 209 -21.70 -9.11 13.72
CA ARG A 209 -22.20 -8.25 12.64
C ARG A 209 -22.17 -6.78 13.05
N HIS A 210 -22.60 -6.48 14.28
CA HIS A 210 -22.59 -5.13 14.82
C HIS A 210 -21.16 -4.57 14.92
N ASP A 211 -20.23 -5.36 15.43
CA ASP A 211 -18.81 -5.00 15.50
C ASP A 211 -18.23 -4.72 14.11
N ALA A 212 -18.56 -5.54 13.12
CA ALA A 212 -18.09 -5.34 11.76
C ALA A 212 -18.68 -4.07 11.12
N MET A 213 -19.95 -3.75 11.39
CA MET A 213 -20.56 -2.47 10.99
C MET A 213 -19.85 -1.28 11.65
N ILE A 214 -19.55 -1.34 12.95
CA ILE A 214 -18.81 -0.30 13.67
C ILE A 214 -17.40 -0.13 13.11
N ASN A 215 -16.69 -1.23 12.86
CA ASN A 215 -15.34 -1.19 12.30
C ASN A 215 -15.32 -0.56 10.91
N TYR A 216 -16.31 -0.88 10.08
CA TYR A 216 -16.48 -0.25 8.77
C TYR A 216 -16.76 1.26 8.90
N HIS A 217 -17.69 1.64 9.76
CA HIS A 217 -18.06 3.04 9.98
C HIS A 217 -16.89 3.87 10.52
N LYS A 218 -16.11 3.33 11.46
CA LYS A 218 -14.90 4.00 11.98
C LYS A 218 -13.88 4.33 10.87
N LYS A 219 -13.78 3.46 9.85
CA LYS A 219 -12.82 3.65 8.74
C LYS A 219 -13.37 4.53 7.62
N ASN A 220 -14.66 4.41 7.30
CA ASN A 220 -15.24 4.98 6.09
C ASN A 220 -16.24 6.13 6.35
N GLY A 221 -16.66 6.35 7.61
CA GLY A 221 -17.61 7.40 8.01
C GLY A 221 -19.07 7.15 7.59
N VAL A 222 -19.38 5.98 7.04
CA VAL A 222 -20.71 5.54 6.59
C VAL A 222 -20.95 4.09 7.00
N TYR A 223 -22.22 3.69 7.14
CA TYR A 223 -22.56 2.30 7.43
C TYR A 223 -22.49 1.44 6.14
N PRO A 224 -22.09 0.17 6.26
CA PRO A 224 -21.92 -0.71 5.10
C PRO A 224 -23.24 -1.27 4.58
N ASP A 225 -23.47 -1.22 3.26
CA ASP A 225 -24.63 -1.85 2.61
C ASP A 225 -24.55 -3.40 2.55
N PHE A 226 -23.36 -3.97 2.80
CA PHE A 226 -23.13 -5.42 2.67
C PHE A 226 -23.44 -6.20 3.95
N MET A 227 -23.64 -5.53 5.08
CA MET A 227 -23.95 -6.13 6.39
C MET A 227 -25.45 -6.11 6.66
#